data_AF-A0A4W2FB96-F1
#
_entry.id   AF-A0A4W2FB96-F1
#
_cell.length_a   1.000
_cell.length_b   1.000
_cell.length_c   1.000
_cell.angle_alpha   90.00
_cell.angle_beta   90.00
_cell.angle_gamma   90.00
#
_symmetry.space_group_name_H-M   'P 1'
#
loop_
_entity.id
_entity.type
_entity.pdbx_description
1 polymer ?
#
loop_
_entity_poly.entity_id
_entity_poly.type
_entity_poly.pdbx_seq_one_letter_code
_entity_poly.pdbx_strand_id
1 'polypeptide(L)'
;MGGALILAAAAGALALLLLAVRLWVVLSPRAPVPRRSLSLLVVAGSGGHTTEILRLLENLSNAYSPRHYIVADTDEMSTHKINSFEQIRADRNPSATFPEYYVHRIPRSREVQQSWLSSVLTTLYSMWLSFPLTYRVKPDLVLCNGPGTCVPICISALLLGILGVKKVIIVYVESICRVEHLSLSGKILFHLSDYFIVQWPTLKEKYPKSVYLGRIV
;
A
#
# COMPACT_ATOMS: atom_id res chain seq x y z
N MET A 1 -35.07 32.96 21.42
CA MET A 1 -34.45 32.48 20.16
C MET A 1 -32.94 32.74 20.06
N GLY A 2 -32.38 33.81 20.64
CA GLY A 2 -30.94 34.12 20.55
C GLY A 2 -29.98 33.12 21.23
N GLY A 3 -30.34 32.56 22.39
CA GLY A 3 -29.46 31.64 23.13
C GLY A 3 -29.15 30.32 22.41
N ALA A 4 -30.14 29.75 21.71
CA ALA A 4 -29.94 28.53 20.92
C ALA A 4 -29.01 28.77 19.70
N LEU A 5 -29.12 29.95 19.08
CA LEU A 5 -28.24 30.36 17.97
C LEU A 5 -26.80 30.55 18.43
N ILE A 6 -26.58 31.14 19.61
CA ILE A 6 -25.24 31.32 20.20
C ILE A 6 -24.62 29.96 20.55
N LEU A 7 -25.39 29.04 21.15
CA LEU A 7 -24.91 27.70 21.47
C LEU A 7 -24.56 26.90 20.21
N ALA A 8 -25.39 26.96 19.16
CA ALA A 8 -25.12 26.30 17.89
C ALA A 8 -23.86 26.88 17.21
N ALA A 9 -23.69 28.21 17.23
CA ALA A 9 -22.52 28.87 16.69
C ALA A 9 -21.24 28.51 17.46
N ALA A 10 -21.30 28.46 18.80
CA ALA A 10 -20.17 28.07 19.64
C ALA A 10 -19.77 26.60 19.42
N ALA A 11 -20.74 25.69 19.32
CA ALA A 11 -20.50 24.28 19.01
C ALA A 11 -19.88 24.10 17.61
N GLY A 12 -20.36 24.85 16.61
CA GLY A 12 -19.81 24.85 15.26
C GLY A 12 -18.36 25.37 15.21
N ALA A 13 -18.08 26.47 15.91
CA ALA A 13 -16.72 27.03 16.01
C ALA A 13 -15.75 26.06 16.71
N LEU A 14 -16.19 25.40 17.78
CA LEU A 14 -15.39 24.38 18.46
C LEU A 14 -15.12 23.17 17.56
N ALA A 15 -16.13 22.70 16.81
CA ALA A 15 -15.95 21.59 15.86
C ALA A 15 -14.94 21.93 14.75
N LEU A 16 -15.01 23.15 14.20
CA LEU A 16 -14.05 23.63 13.19
C LEU A 16 -12.64 23.76 13.77
N LEU A 17 -12.49 24.27 15.00
CA LEU A 17 -11.20 24.36 15.68
C LEU A 17 -10.60 22.97 15.94
N LEU A 18 -11.39 22.01 16.43
CA LEU A 18 -10.95 20.63 16.62
C LEU A 18 -10.55 19.97 15.30
N LEU A 19 -11.29 20.22 14.22
CA LEU A 19 -10.97 19.73 12.89
C LEU A 19 -9.66 20.34 12.35
N ALA A 20 -9.46 21.65 12.55
CA ALA A 20 -8.23 22.35 12.17
C ALA A 20 -7.02 21.85 12.96
N VAL A 21 -7.14 21.67 14.28
CA VAL A 21 -6.09 21.09 15.12
C VAL A 21 -5.79 19.65 14.69
N ARG A 22 -6.81 18.85 14.37
CA ARG A 22 -6.61 17.49 13.88
C ARG A 22 -5.88 17.47 12.54
N LEU A 23 -6.30 18.30 11.59
CA LEU A 23 -5.61 18.47 10.29
C LEU A 23 -4.16 18.91 10.49
N TRP A 24 -3.91 19.87 11.39
CA TRP A 24 -2.56 20.32 11.72
C TRP A 24 -1.71 19.17 12.25
N VAL A 25 -2.20 18.38 13.21
CA VAL A 25 -1.47 17.24 13.78
C VAL A 25 -1.20 16.14 12.76
N VAL A 26 -2.11 15.94 11.81
CA VAL A 26 -2.00 14.94 10.73
C VAL A 26 -0.99 15.37 9.66
N LEU A 27 -1.03 16.65 9.28
CA LEU A 27 -0.16 17.22 8.25
C LEU A 27 1.22 17.61 8.79
N SER A 28 1.34 17.83 10.11
CA SER A 28 2.61 18.16 10.75
C SER A 28 3.64 17.06 10.49
N PRO A 29 4.82 17.40 9.94
CA PRO A 29 5.89 16.44 9.74
C PRO A 29 6.30 15.86 11.09
N ARG A 30 6.13 14.54 11.27
CA ARG A 30 6.68 13.84 12.44
C ARG A 30 8.12 13.43 12.12
N ALA A 31 9.04 13.75 13.02
CA ALA A 31 10.40 13.27 12.92
C ALA A 31 10.39 11.72 12.91
N PRO A 32 11.17 11.06 12.03
CA PRO A 32 11.26 9.62 12.02
C PRO A 32 11.86 9.15 13.35
N VAL A 33 11.10 8.36 14.11
CA VAL A 33 11.62 7.71 15.32
C VAL A 33 12.43 6.50 14.87
N PRO A 34 13.71 6.35 15.29
CA PRO A 34 14.49 5.16 14.99
C PRO A 34 13.78 3.92 15.51
N ARG A 35 13.51 2.96 14.64
CA ARG A 35 12.89 1.68 14.98
C ARG A 35 13.78 0.53 14.57
N ARG A 36 13.79 -0.52 15.40
CA ARG A 36 14.52 -1.77 15.10
C ARG A 36 13.84 -2.57 13.99
N SER A 37 12.52 -2.47 13.87
CA SER A 37 11.75 -3.11 12.81
C SER A 37 10.59 -2.25 12.34
N LEU A 38 10.14 -2.50 11.10
CA LEU A 38 9.02 -1.84 10.44
C LEU A 38 8.06 -2.90 9.90
N SER A 39 6.77 -2.76 10.22
CA SER A 39 5.73 -3.63 9.68
C SER A 39 5.53 -3.33 8.19
N LEU A 40 5.65 -4.37 7.37
CA LEU A 40 5.58 -4.27 5.91
C LEU A 40 4.30 -4.94 5.40
N LEU A 41 3.52 -4.21 4.61
CA LEU A 41 2.37 -4.74 3.88
C LEU A 41 2.72 -4.87 2.40
N VAL A 42 2.73 -6.08 1.87
CA VAL A 42 3.06 -6.39 0.48
C VAL A 42 1.78 -6.76 -0.26
N VAL A 43 1.50 -6.12 -1.39
CA VAL A 43 0.40 -6.53 -2.28
C VAL A 43 0.96 -7.39 -3.40
N ALA A 44 0.64 -8.68 -3.38
CA ALA A 44 1.07 -9.65 -4.38
C ALA A 44 0.01 -9.79 -5.48
N GLY A 45 0.38 -9.47 -6.73
CA GLY A 45 -0.48 -9.63 -7.90
C GLY A 45 -0.32 -10.99 -8.56
N SER A 46 -1.40 -11.56 -9.10
CA SER A 46 -1.35 -12.88 -9.75
C SER A 46 -0.33 -12.98 -10.88
N GLY A 47 0.34 -14.12 -10.98
CA GLY A 47 1.27 -14.44 -12.07
C GLY A 47 2.63 -13.76 -11.92
N GLY A 48 3.05 -13.01 -12.94
CA GLY A 48 4.37 -12.38 -13.02
C GLY A 48 4.62 -11.33 -11.92
N HIS A 49 3.58 -10.57 -11.53
CA HIS A 49 3.70 -9.55 -10.48
C HIS A 49 4.11 -10.13 -9.12
N THR A 50 3.65 -11.32 -8.76
CA THR A 50 4.11 -11.98 -7.52
C THR A 50 5.58 -12.37 -7.62
N THR A 51 6.03 -12.90 -8.75
CA THR A 51 7.46 -13.19 -8.94
C THR A 51 8.28 -11.90 -8.81
N GLU A 52 7.78 -10.81 -9.40
CA GLU A 52 8.43 -9.51 -9.31
C GLU A 52 8.57 -9.02 -7.86
N ILE A 53 7.49 -9.07 -7.06
CA ILE A 53 7.50 -8.59 -5.68
C ILE A 53 8.40 -9.46 -4.79
N LEU A 54 8.43 -10.78 -5.01
CA LEU A 54 9.26 -11.70 -4.25
C LEU A 54 10.76 -11.49 -4.53
N ARG A 55 11.15 -11.17 -5.77
CA ARG A 55 12.53 -10.79 -6.11
C ARG A 55 12.98 -9.51 -5.41
N LEU A 56 12.08 -8.53 -5.29
CA LEU A 56 12.35 -7.32 -4.51
C LEU A 56 12.56 -7.64 -3.02
N LEU A 57 11.71 -8.51 -2.46
CA LEU A 57 11.77 -8.92 -1.06
C LEU A 57 13.02 -9.74 -0.72
N GLU A 58 13.57 -10.50 -1.67
CA GLU A 58 14.79 -11.29 -1.44
C GLU A 58 15.94 -10.40 -0.94
N ASN A 59 16.07 -9.20 -1.52
CA ASN A 59 17.12 -8.23 -1.18
C ASN A 59 16.77 -7.29 -0.02
N LEU A 60 15.54 -7.34 0.50
CA LEU A 60 15.14 -6.55 1.66
C LEU A 60 15.70 -7.13 2.95
N SER A 61 16.05 -6.27 3.91
CA SER A 61 16.60 -6.70 5.21
C SER A 61 15.53 -7.31 6.11
N ASN A 62 15.95 -8.05 7.14
CA ASN A 62 15.04 -8.60 8.15
C ASN A 62 14.42 -7.55 9.07
N ALA A 63 14.83 -6.27 8.98
CA ALA A 63 14.20 -5.17 9.71
C ALA A 63 12.75 -4.93 9.26
N TYR A 64 12.37 -5.38 8.06
CA TYR A 64 10.98 -5.34 7.58
C TYR A 64 10.21 -6.56 8.10
N SER A 65 9.80 -6.50 9.38
CA SER A 65 9.05 -7.53 10.08
C SER A 65 8.12 -6.89 11.14
N PRO A 66 6.88 -7.38 11.32
CA PRO A 66 6.26 -8.50 10.60
C PRO A 66 5.90 -8.15 9.14
N ARG A 67 5.81 -9.18 8.28
CA ARG A 67 5.42 -9.05 6.87
C ARG A 67 4.00 -9.53 6.67
N HIS A 68 3.15 -8.68 6.12
CA HIS A 68 1.78 -9.00 5.79
C HIS A 68 1.65 -9.03 4.28
N TYR A 69 1.27 -10.17 3.72
CA TYR A 69 1.01 -10.34 2.31
C TYR A 69 -0.48 -10.21 2.05
N ILE A 70 -0.84 -9.45 1.03
CA ILE A 70 -2.20 -9.38 0.51
C ILE A 70 -2.22 -10.10 -0.82
N VAL A 71 -3.06 -11.12 -0.92
CA VAL A 71 -3.33 -11.87 -2.13
C VAL A 71 -4.80 -11.78 -2.50
N ALA A 72 -5.09 -11.98 -3.77
CA ALA A 72 -6.46 -12.13 -4.25
C ALA A 72 -7.08 -13.45 -3.75
N ASP A 73 -8.36 -13.45 -3.41
CA ASP A 73 -9.07 -14.66 -2.94
C ASP A 73 -8.96 -15.86 -3.90
N THR A 74 -8.94 -15.58 -5.21
CA THR A 74 -8.87 -16.60 -6.27
C THR A 74 -7.43 -17.00 -6.64
N ASP A 75 -6.41 -16.49 -5.95
CA ASP A 75 -5.00 -16.63 -6.35
C ASP A 75 -4.21 -17.52 -5.40
N GLU A 76 -4.47 -18.82 -5.49
CA GLU A 76 -3.77 -19.85 -4.73
C GLU A 76 -2.28 -19.94 -5.11
N MET A 77 -1.96 -19.74 -6.40
CA MET A 77 -0.58 -19.84 -6.90
C MET A 77 0.33 -18.84 -6.18
N SER A 78 -0.10 -17.59 -6.04
CA SER A 78 0.69 -16.58 -5.35
C SER A 78 0.88 -16.89 -3.87
N THR A 79 -0.16 -17.44 -3.22
CA THR A 79 -0.07 -17.90 -1.83
C THR A 79 0.99 -18.99 -1.67
N HIS A 80 1.01 -19.99 -2.56
CA HIS A 80 2.03 -21.05 -2.54
C HIS A 80 3.45 -20.50 -2.74
N LYS A 81 3.63 -19.55 -3.68
CA LYS A 81 4.93 -18.91 -3.93
C LYS A 81 5.43 -18.10 -2.73
N ILE A 82 4.54 -17.41 -2.02
CA ILE A 82 4.89 -16.64 -0.82
C ILE A 82 5.33 -17.59 0.29
N ASN A 83 4.58 -18.67 0.52
CA ASN A 83 4.92 -19.65 1.55
C ASN A 83 6.27 -20.32 1.26
N SER A 84 6.54 -20.73 0.02
CA SER A 84 7.84 -21.31 -0.34
C SER A 84 8.98 -20.29 -0.20
N PHE A 85 8.74 -19.03 -0.57
CA PHE A 85 9.72 -17.95 -0.41
C PHE A 85 10.09 -17.73 1.07
N GLU A 86 9.10 -17.63 1.96
CA GLU A 86 9.35 -17.42 3.39
C GLU A 86 10.02 -18.63 4.05
N GLN A 87 9.70 -19.86 3.62
CA GLN A 87 10.40 -21.07 4.05
C GLN A 87 11.89 -21.05 3.67
N ILE A 88 12.20 -20.80 2.40
CA ILE A 88 13.59 -20.70 1.92
C ILE A 88 14.34 -19.60 2.68
N ARG A 89 13.67 -18.49 2.97
CA ARG A 89 14.25 -17.37 3.71
C ARG A 89 14.52 -17.73 5.17
N ALA A 90 13.63 -18.48 5.81
CA ALA A 90 13.80 -18.99 7.16
C ALA A 90 14.99 -19.96 7.25
N ASP A 91 15.13 -20.88 6.29
CA ASP A 91 16.23 -21.85 6.24
C ASP A 91 17.60 -21.18 6.09
N ARG A 92 17.68 -20.07 5.33
CA ARG A 92 18.92 -19.29 5.17
C ARG A 92 19.36 -18.58 6.45
N ASN A 93 18.47 -18.39 7.44
CA ASN A 93 18.78 -17.60 8.64
C ASN A 93 18.19 -18.21 9.92
N PRO A 94 18.70 -19.37 10.39
CA PRO A 94 18.15 -20.08 11.54
C PRO A 94 18.27 -19.33 12.87
N SER A 95 19.24 -18.40 12.96
CA SER A 95 19.56 -17.66 14.19
C SER A 95 18.74 -16.37 14.37
N ALA A 96 18.02 -15.93 13.35
CA ALA A 96 17.11 -14.79 13.47
C ALA A 96 15.78 -15.31 14.01
N THR A 97 15.24 -14.69 15.06
CA THR A 97 13.83 -14.87 15.47
C THR A 97 12.98 -14.88 14.22
N PHE A 98 12.31 -16.01 13.92
CA PHE A 98 11.64 -16.22 12.64
C PHE A 98 10.78 -15.00 12.32
N PRO A 99 11.07 -14.26 11.23
CA PRO A 99 10.33 -13.05 10.94
C PRO A 99 8.88 -13.43 10.66
N GLU A 100 7.98 -13.03 11.58
CA GLU A 100 6.56 -13.34 11.49
C GLU A 100 6.00 -12.84 10.15
N TYR A 101 5.31 -13.74 9.45
CA TYR A 101 4.61 -13.40 8.23
C TYR A 101 3.16 -13.86 8.28
N TYR A 102 2.29 -13.12 7.63
CA TYR A 102 0.86 -13.40 7.56
C TYR A 102 0.36 -13.21 6.14
N VAL A 103 -0.49 -14.13 5.67
CA VAL A 103 -1.14 -14.01 4.37
C VAL A 103 -2.61 -13.66 4.58
N HIS A 104 -3.03 -12.53 4.03
CA HIS A 104 -4.39 -12.02 4.06
C HIS A 104 -4.98 -12.08 2.66
N ARG A 105 -6.25 -12.48 2.57
CA ARG A 105 -6.97 -12.55 1.31
C ARG A 105 -7.97 -11.43 1.18
N ILE A 106 -8.07 -10.87 -0.02
CA ILE A 106 -9.06 -9.84 -0.36
C ILE A 106 -9.70 -10.15 -1.73
N PRO A 107 -10.93 -9.68 -1.97
CA PRO A 107 -11.55 -9.84 -3.26
C PRO A 107 -10.79 -9.06 -4.32
N ARG A 108 -10.66 -9.66 -5.51
CA ARG A 108 -10.03 -8.98 -6.65
C ARG A 108 -10.83 -7.74 -7.02
N SER A 109 -10.11 -6.63 -7.20
CA SER A 109 -10.73 -5.37 -7.64
C SER A 109 -11.22 -5.43 -9.09
N ARG A 110 -10.68 -6.34 -9.90
CA ARG A 110 -11.12 -6.57 -11.29
C ARG A 110 -10.80 -8.00 -11.73
N GLU A 111 -11.78 -8.68 -12.31
CA GLU A 111 -11.55 -9.95 -13.02
C GLU A 111 -11.17 -9.72 -14.49
N VAL A 112 -10.53 -10.72 -15.08
CA VAL A 112 -10.13 -10.68 -16.49
C VAL A 112 -11.40 -10.58 -17.36
N GLN A 113 -11.44 -9.62 -18.29
CA GLN A 113 -12.59 -9.29 -19.16
C GLN A 113 -13.79 -8.53 -18.55
N GLN A 114 -13.71 -8.03 -17.31
CA GLN A 114 -14.78 -7.17 -16.79
C GLN A 114 -14.82 -5.79 -17.46
N SER A 115 -16.04 -5.22 -17.59
CA SER A 115 -16.25 -3.89 -18.14
C SER A 115 -15.68 -2.80 -17.22
N TRP A 116 -15.32 -1.65 -17.80
CA TRP A 116 -14.66 -0.57 -17.07
C TRP A 116 -15.54 0.01 -15.95
N LEU A 117 -16.85 0.09 -16.15
CA LEU A 117 -17.81 0.60 -15.16
C LEU A 117 -18.02 -0.37 -13.99
N SER A 118 -18.14 -1.68 -14.26
CA SER A 118 -18.26 -2.66 -13.17
C SER A 118 -16.96 -2.74 -12.35
N SER A 119 -15.81 -2.53 -13.01
CA SER A 119 -14.49 -2.50 -12.36
C SER A 119 -14.38 -1.41 -11.28
N VAL A 120 -15.07 -0.27 -11.45
CA VAL A 120 -15.09 0.79 -10.42
C VAL A 120 -15.84 0.31 -9.18
N LEU A 121 -17.01 -0.32 -9.36
CA LEU A 121 -17.83 -0.82 -8.25
C LEU A 121 -17.11 -1.94 -7.49
N THR A 122 -16.48 -2.88 -8.20
CA THR A 122 -15.68 -3.94 -7.57
C THR A 122 -14.43 -3.40 -6.88
N THR A 123 -13.83 -2.33 -7.41
CA THR A 123 -12.71 -1.64 -6.74
C THR A 123 -13.17 -0.96 -5.45
N LEU A 124 -14.31 -0.28 -5.44
CA LEU A 124 -14.89 0.32 -4.23
C LEU A 124 -15.28 -0.73 -3.20
N TYR A 125 -15.85 -1.85 -3.61
CA TYR A 125 -16.14 -2.99 -2.74
C TYR A 125 -14.87 -3.58 -2.12
N SER A 126 -13.82 -3.78 -2.94
CA SER A 126 -12.51 -4.23 -2.50
C SER A 126 -11.86 -3.22 -1.54
N MET A 127 -12.05 -1.92 -1.75
CA MET A 127 -11.63 -0.85 -0.83
C MET A 127 -12.36 -0.93 0.52
N TRP A 128 -13.69 -1.10 0.50
CA TRP A 128 -14.48 -1.23 1.72
C TRP A 128 -14.05 -2.42 2.58
N LEU A 129 -13.73 -3.56 1.96
CA LEU A 129 -13.28 -4.75 2.67
C LEU A 129 -11.80 -4.69 3.08
N SER A 130 -10.95 -4.03 2.30
CA SER A 130 -9.53 -3.89 2.64
C SER A 130 -9.25 -2.85 3.71
N PHE A 131 -10.14 -1.87 3.90
CA PHE A 131 -9.93 -0.83 4.92
C PHE A 131 -9.90 -1.39 6.35
N PRO A 132 -10.87 -2.22 6.82
CA PRO A 132 -10.79 -2.86 8.14
C PRO A 132 -9.52 -3.69 8.33
N LEU A 133 -9.08 -4.38 7.29
CA LEU A 133 -7.84 -5.16 7.32
C LEU A 133 -6.62 -4.24 7.53
N THR A 134 -6.49 -3.20 6.70
CA THR A 134 -5.40 -2.23 6.78
C THR A 134 -5.41 -1.50 8.13
N TYR A 135 -6.60 -1.18 8.65
CA TYR A 135 -6.79 -0.56 9.97
C TYR A 135 -6.40 -1.48 11.12
N ARG A 136 -6.57 -2.80 11.00
CA ARG A 136 -6.11 -3.78 12.01
C ARG A 136 -4.61 -3.96 11.95
N VAL A 137 -4.05 -4.15 10.76
CA VAL A 137 -2.62 -4.38 10.54
C VAL A 137 -1.79 -3.14 10.86
N LYS A 138 -2.28 -1.94 10.51
CA LYS A 138 -1.59 -0.65 10.66
C LYS A 138 -0.13 -0.73 10.22
N PRO A 139 0.15 -1.07 8.94
CA PRO A 139 1.53 -1.21 8.48
C PRO A 139 2.30 0.11 8.57
N ASP A 140 3.62 0.04 8.62
CA ASP A 140 4.49 1.20 8.47
C ASP A 140 4.74 1.52 6.99
N LEU A 141 4.84 0.49 6.16
CA LEU A 141 5.11 0.60 4.73
C LEU A 141 4.18 -0.31 3.91
N VAL A 142 3.65 0.20 2.81
CA VAL A 142 2.99 -0.60 1.76
C VAL A 142 3.93 -0.70 0.56
N LEU A 143 4.24 -1.92 0.14
CA LEU A 143 4.99 -2.22 -1.07
C LEU A 143 4.10 -2.93 -2.07
N CYS A 144 3.97 -2.42 -3.28
CA CYS A 144 3.10 -3.01 -4.29
C CYS A 144 3.58 -2.75 -5.73
N ASN A 145 3.20 -3.65 -6.64
CA ASN A 145 3.57 -3.57 -8.05
C ASN A 145 2.46 -4.05 -9.00
N GLY A 146 1.72 -3.15 -9.65
CA GLY A 146 1.05 -3.47 -10.92
C GLY A 146 -0.35 -4.13 -11.00
N PRO A 147 -0.96 -4.87 -10.04
CA PRO A 147 -2.33 -5.34 -10.21
C PRO A 147 -3.33 -4.23 -9.86
N GLY A 148 -4.56 -4.26 -10.41
CA GLY A 148 -5.62 -3.33 -9.98
C GLY A 148 -5.87 -3.33 -8.46
N THR A 149 -5.62 -4.48 -7.82
CA THR A 149 -5.75 -4.69 -6.38
C THR A 149 -4.85 -3.80 -5.50
N CYS A 150 -3.75 -3.26 -6.03
CA CYS A 150 -2.90 -2.36 -5.24
C CYS A 150 -3.57 -1.02 -4.92
N VAL A 151 -4.47 -0.54 -5.81
CA VAL A 151 -5.13 0.76 -5.68
C VAL A 151 -5.98 0.85 -4.39
N PRO A 152 -6.95 -0.06 -4.14
CA PRO A 152 -7.76 0.03 -2.91
C PRO A 152 -6.94 -0.13 -1.62
N ILE A 153 -5.86 -0.91 -1.63
CA ILE A 153 -4.97 -1.04 -0.48
C ILE A 153 -4.22 0.26 -0.20
N CYS A 154 -3.65 0.87 -1.25
CA CYS A 154 -2.93 2.14 -1.11
C CYS A 154 -3.88 3.26 -0.66
N ILE A 155 -5.09 3.32 -1.19
CA ILE A 155 -6.10 4.28 -0.73
C ILE A 155 -6.47 4.01 0.73
N SER A 156 -6.65 2.75 1.14
CA SER A 156 -6.91 2.39 2.54
C SER A 156 -5.78 2.83 3.47
N ALA A 157 -4.52 2.67 3.05
CA ALA A 157 -3.35 3.14 3.79
C ALA A 157 -3.31 4.67 3.88
N LEU A 158 -3.62 5.39 2.80
CA LEU A 158 -3.73 6.84 2.78
C LEU A 158 -4.84 7.33 3.73
N LEU A 159 -5.99 6.64 3.75
CA LEU A 159 -7.09 6.94 4.67
C LEU A 159 -6.66 6.82 6.14
N LEU A 160 -5.79 5.89 6.51
CA LEU A 160 -5.24 5.83 7.87
C LEU A 160 -4.47 7.10 8.24
N GLY A 161 -3.75 7.67 7.27
CA GLY A 161 -3.07 8.95 7.42
C GLY A 161 -4.07 10.09 7.61
N ILE A 162 -5.05 10.21 6.70
CA ILE A 162 -6.08 11.27 6.72
C ILE A 162 -6.91 11.22 8.02
N LEU A 163 -7.25 10.03 8.51
CA LEU A 163 -7.97 9.84 9.77
C LEU A 163 -7.09 10.08 11.01
N GLY A 164 -5.80 10.33 10.83
CA GLY A 164 -4.84 10.56 11.92
C GLY A 164 -4.50 9.33 12.75
N VAL A 165 -4.77 8.14 12.23
CA VAL A 165 -4.49 6.87 12.88
C VAL A 165 -2.99 6.57 12.80
N LYS A 166 -2.46 6.52 11.58
CA LYS A 166 -1.05 6.24 11.30
C LYS A 166 -0.71 6.71 9.89
N LYS A 167 0.39 7.45 9.75
CA LYS A 167 0.96 7.75 8.44
C LYS A 167 1.68 6.50 7.93
N VAL A 168 1.25 6.00 6.78
CA VAL A 168 1.82 4.82 6.14
C VAL A 168 2.61 5.27 4.91
N ILE A 169 3.83 4.77 4.75
CA ILE A 169 4.65 5.06 3.57
C ILE A 169 4.20 4.14 2.43
N ILE A 170 3.86 4.71 1.28
CA ILE A 170 3.43 3.94 0.11
C ILE A 170 4.56 3.94 -0.92
N VAL A 171 5.09 2.74 -1.19
CA VAL A 171 6.09 2.48 -2.23
C VAL A 171 5.44 1.68 -3.35
N TYR A 172 5.32 2.31 -4.52
CA TYR A 172 4.85 1.64 -5.73
C TYR A 172 6.02 1.38 -6.66
N VAL A 173 6.14 0.14 -7.13
CA VAL A 173 7.13 -0.26 -8.14
C VAL A 173 6.40 -0.60 -9.43
N GLU A 174 6.65 0.15 -10.49
CA GLU A 174 6.07 -0.18 -11.80
C GLU A 174 6.68 -1.47 -12.35
N SER A 175 5.85 -2.29 -12.98
CA SER A 175 6.25 -3.59 -13.52
C SER A 175 7.31 -3.46 -14.60
N ILE A 176 8.21 -4.45 -14.68
CA ILE A 176 9.30 -4.46 -15.67
C ILE A 176 8.77 -4.47 -17.10
N CYS A 177 7.57 -4.99 -17.33
CA CYS A 177 6.93 -5.04 -18.64
C CYS A 177 6.49 -3.66 -19.16
N ARG A 178 6.55 -2.60 -18.35
CA ARG A 178 6.15 -1.24 -18.73
C ARG A 178 7.36 -0.41 -19.10
N VAL A 179 7.68 -0.39 -20.40
CA VAL A 179 8.87 0.32 -20.94
C VAL A 179 8.57 1.78 -21.29
N GLU A 180 7.43 2.04 -21.95
CA GLU A 180 7.13 3.37 -22.53
C GLU A 180 6.01 4.12 -21.81
N HIS A 181 5.07 3.37 -21.23
CA HIS A 181 3.86 3.90 -20.61
C HIS A 181 3.57 3.21 -19.28
N LEU A 182 3.17 4.01 -18.28
CA LEU A 182 2.70 3.51 -16.99
C LEU A 182 1.45 2.66 -17.15
N SER A 183 1.30 1.68 -16.27
CA SER A 183 0.04 0.94 -16.13
C SER A 183 -1.08 1.86 -15.64
N LEU A 184 -2.34 1.42 -15.77
CA LEU A 184 -3.47 2.21 -15.25
C LEU A 184 -3.34 2.42 -13.73
N SER A 185 -3.00 1.36 -13.00
CA SER A 185 -2.69 1.44 -11.56
C SER A 185 -1.51 2.37 -11.30
N GLY A 186 -0.45 2.29 -12.11
CA GLY A 186 0.71 3.19 -12.03
C GLY A 186 0.35 4.65 -12.22
N LYS A 187 -0.51 4.98 -13.19
CA LYS A 187 -0.99 6.38 -13.39
C LYS A 187 -1.74 6.91 -12.17
N ILE A 188 -2.56 6.07 -11.52
CA ILE A 188 -3.29 6.44 -10.31
C ILE A 188 -2.32 6.60 -9.13
N LEU A 189 -1.47 5.59 -8.90
CA LEU A 189 -0.57 5.55 -7.75
C LEU A 189 0.63 6.50 -7.89
N PHE A 190 0.94 6.99 -9.08
CA PHE A 190 1.91 8.06 -9.28
C PHE A 190 1.57 9.33 -8.48
N HIS A 191 0.28 9.57 -8.23
CA HIS A 191 -0.17 10.72 -7.44
C HIS A 191 -0.41 10.40 -5.97
N LEU A 192 -0.53 9.11 -5.61
CA LEU A 192 -0.90 8.68 -4.25
C LEU A 192 0.26 8.07 -3.47
N SER A 193 1.31 7.60 -4.14
CA SER A 193 2.48 7.00 -3.50
C SER A 193 3.48 8.05 -3.03
N ASP A 194 4.14 7.79 -1.91
CA ASP A 194 5.26 8.60 -1.44
C ASP A 194 6.51 8.37 -2.30
N TYR A 195 6.73 7.11 -2.72
CA TYR A 195 7.82 6.72 -3.59
C TYR A 195 7.29 5.92 -4.78
N PHE A 196 7.47 6.48 -5.98
CA PHE A 196 7.11 5.85 -7.23
C PHE A 196 8.37 5.40 -7.97
N ILE A 197 8.61 4.09 -8.05
CA ILE A 197 9.83 3.53 -8.63
C ILE A 197 9.55 3.04 -10.05
N VAL A 198 10.44 3.41 -10.97
CA VAL A 198 10.44 2.97 -12.38
C VAL A 198 11.74 2.24 -12.71
N GLN A 199 11.63 1.26 -13.61
CA GLN A 199 12.77 0.41 -14.00
C GLN A 199 13.39 0.79 -15.35
N TRP A 200 12.78 1.75 -16.07
CA TRP A 200 13.21 2.20 -17.39
C TRP A 200 13.52 3.71 -17.38
N PRO A 201 14.63 4.14 -18.02
CA PRO A 201 15.02 5.54 -18.06
C PRO A 201 14.02 6.42 -18.82
N THR A 202 13.42 5.88 -19.88
CA THR A 202 12.33 6.50 -20.65
C THR A 202 11.15 6.92 -19.78
N LEU A 203 10.77 6.09 -18.80
CA LEU A 203 9.72 6.44 -17.85
C LEU A 203 10.17 7.53 -16.88
N LYS A 204 11.44 7.54 -16.46
CA LYS A 204 11.97 8.57 -15.58
C LYS A 204 11.98 9.94 -16.25
N GLU A 205 12.36 10.00 -17.52
CA GLU A 205 12.32 11.23 -18.33
C GLU A 205 10.89 11.77 -18.44
N LYS A 206 9.92 10.89 -18.71
CA LYS A 206 8.50 11.25 -18.84
C LYS A 206 7.83 11.60 -17.51
N TYR A 207 8.28 10.99 -16.41
CA TYR A 207 7.71 11.13 -15.08
C TYR A 207 8.81 11.54 -14.08
N PRO A 208 9.22 12.82 -14.05
CA PRO A 208 10.40 13.27 -13.31
C PRO A 208 10.30 13.09 -11.79
N LYS A 209 9.08 12.98 -11.23
CA LYS A 209 8.85 12.66 -9.81
C LYS A 209 9.18 11.21 -9.44
N SER A 210 9.28 10.31 -10.42
CA SER A 210 9.62 8.91 -10.19
C SER A 210 11.08 8.74 -9.78
N VAL A 211 11.40 7.63 -9.14
CA VAL A 211 12.76 7.22 -8.80
C VAL A 211 13.17 6.10 -9.75
N TYR A 212 14.26 6.30 -10.48
CA TYR A 212 14.83 5.28 -11.35
C TYR A 212 15.86 4.46 -10.57
N LEU A 213 15.63 3.15 -10.44
CA LEU A 213 16.56 2.22 -9.78
C LEU A 213 17.14 1.18 -10.75
N GLY A 214 16.84 1.29 -12.04
CA GLY A 214 17.20 0.27 -13.04
C GLY A 214 16.39 -1.01 -12.88
N ARG A 215 16.93 -2.11 -13.42
CA ARG A 215 16.29 -3.43 -13.39
C ARG A 215 16.55 -4.09 -12.03
N ILE A 216 15.62 -3.86 -11.11
CA ILE A 216 15.63 -4.41 -9.74
C ILE A 216 14.84 -5.72 -9.63
N VAL A 217 14.21 -6.14 -10.74
CA VAL A 217 13.36 -7.33 -10.84
C VAL A 217 13.74 -8.18 -12.03
#